data_AF-A0A8T6J8J7-F1
#
_entry.id   AF-A0A8T6J8J7-F1
#
_cell.length_a   1.000
_cell.length_b   1.000
_cell.length_c   1.000
_cell.angle_alpha   90.00
_cell.angle_beta   90.00
_cell.angle_gamma   90.00
#
_symmetry.space_group_name_H-M   'P 1'
#
loop_
_entity.id
_entity.type
_entity.pdbx_description
1 polymer ?
#
loop_
_entity_poly.entity_id
_entity_poly.type
_entity_poly.pdbx_seq_one_letter_code
_entity_poly.pdbx_strand_id
1 'polypeptide(L)'
;MGNKIESLVEMFTGLEYEQCNDSNTEIGYEKVALYENEGEFEHAALQMPNGRWRSKMGEGPVIEHPNPESLAGGVYGSPAIYMRRPANRVTRPA
;
A
#
# COMPACT_ATOMS: atom_id res chain seq x y z
N MET A 1 4.84 -10.15 19.82
CA MET A 1 4.39 -8.77 19.61
C MET A 1 4.07 -8.68 18.14
N GLY A 2 2.80 -8.92 17.77
CA GLY A 2 2.38 -8.92 16.38
C GLY A 2 2.43 -7.52 15.80
N ASN A 3 2.92 -7.37 14.58
CA ASN A 3 2.91 -6.12 13.83
C ASN A 3 1.47 -5.81 13.46
N LYS A 4 0.69 -5.21 14.37
CA LYS A 4 -0.72 -4.92 14.10
C LYS A 4 -0.84 -3.94 12.94
N ILE A 5 -1.80 -4.20 12.06
CA ILE A 5 -2.09 -3.30 10.93
C ILE A 5 -2.41 -1.86 11.40
N GLU A 6 -3.05 -1.72 12.57
CA GLU A 6 -3.41 -0.44 13.18
C GLU A 6 -2.18 0.46 13.40
N SER A 7 -1.08 -0.10 13.90
CA SER A 7 0.16 0.66 14.11
C SER A 7 0.76 1.17 12.81
N LEU A 8 0.58 0.42 11.73
CA LEU A 8 1.02 0.87 10.41
C LEU A 8 0.15 2.01 9.88
N VAL A 9 -1.16 1.93 10.09
CA VAL A 9 -2.09 3.02 9.77
C VAL A 9 -1.68 4.30 10.50
N GLU A 10 -1.34 4.21 11.78
CA GLU A 10 -0.85 5.36 12.55
C GLU A 10 0.46 5.92 11.98
N MET A 11 1.41 5.06 11.60
CA MET A 11 2.66 5.49 10.95
C MET A 11 2.39 6.22 9.62
N PHE A 12 1.54 5.67 8.77
CA PHE A 12 1.18 6.31 7.49
C PHE A 12 0.41 7.61 7.71
N THR A 13 -0.43 7.69 8.74
CA THR A 13 -1.11 8.93 9.15
C THR A 13 -0.08 10.01 9.52
N GLY A 14 0.98 9.64 10.25
CA GLY A 14 2.11 10.54 10.53
C GLY A 14 2.91 10.96 9.28
N LEU A 15 2.79 10.23 8.18
CA LEU A 15 3.35 10.55 6.86
C LEU A 15 2.36 11.30 5.94
N GLU A 16 1.31 11.86 6.53
CA GLU A 16 0.29 12.66 5.86
C GLU A 16 -0.60 11.84 4.91
N TYR A 17 -0.69 10.52 5.13
CA TYR A 17 -1.69 9.69 4.48
C TYR A 17 -3.01 9.70 5.24
N GLU A 18 -4.11 9.77 4.51
CA GLU A 18 -5.47 9.60 5.01
C GLU A 18 -6.05 8.27 4.51
N GLN A 19 -6.90 7.61 5.28
CA GLN A 19 -7.64 6.44 4.80
C GLN A 19 -8.58 6.83 3.65
N CYS A 20 -8.73 5.95 2.67
CA CYS A 20 -9.65 6.11 1.55
C CYS A 20 -10.40 4.81 1.28
N ASN A 21 -11.49 4.88 0.52
CA ASN A 21 -12.44 3.77 0.41
C ASN A 21 -12.02 2.68 -0.57
N ASP A 22 -11.15 3.00 -1.54
CA ASP A 22 -10.90 2.12 -2.67
C ASP A 22 -9.50 2.29 -3.30
N SER A 23 -9.16 1.31 -4.14
CA SER A 23 -7.92 1.22 -4.89
C SER A 23 -7.93 1.97 -6.24
N ASN A 24 -9.01 2.69 -6.58
CA ASN A 24 -9.10 3.41 -7.85
C ASN A 24 -8.10 4.55 -7.89
N THR A 25 -7.56 4.82 -9.08
CA THR A 25 -6.59 5.89 -9.27
C THR A 25 -7.24 7.26 -9.12
N GLU A 26 -6.62 8.12 -8.33
CA GLU A 26 -7.06 9.49 -8.12
C GLU A 26 -5.97 10.45 -8.59
N ILE A 27 -6.30 11.30 -9.58
CA ILE A 27 -5.34 12.26 -10.12
C ILE A 27 -4.87 13.20 -9.01
N GLY A 28 -3.55 13.34 -8.87
CA GLY A 28 -2.94 14.18 -7.83
C GLY A 28 -2.72 13.48 -6.49
N TYR A 29 -3.08 12.20 -6.36
CA TYR A 29 -2.82 11.40 -5.17
C TYR A 29 -1.93 10.19 -5.47
N GLU A 30 -1.08 9.84 -4.51
CA GLU A 30 -0.46 8.52 -4.43
C GLU A 30 -1.20 7.69 -3.37
N LYS A 31 -1.37 6.39 -3.63
CA LYS A 31 -2.07 5.48 -2.72
C LYS A 31 -1.18 4.35 -2.25
N VAL A 32 -1.43 3.87 -1.04
CA VAL A 32 -0.87 2.62 -0.50
C VAL A 32 -2.01 1.68 -0.14
N ALA A 33 -1.80 0.39 -0.39
CA ALA A 33 -2.67 -0.69 0.04
C ALA A 33 -1.92 -1.48 1.11
N LEU A 34 -2.51 -1.60 2.28
CA LEU A 34 -1.98 -2.36 3.41
C LEU A 34 -2.69 -3.71 3.46
N TYR A 35 -1.91 -4.76 3.54
CA TYR A 35 -2.38 -6.13 3.54
C TYR A 35 -2.27 -6.69 4.94
N GLU A 36 -3.29 -7.41 5.37
CA GLU A 36 -3.31 -8.13 6.62
C GLU A 36 -3.61 -9.61 6.46
N ASN A 37 -3.20 -10.37 7.46
CA ASN A 37 -3.70 -11.70 7.74
C ASN A 37 -4.07 -11.78 9.23
N GLU A 38 -5.33 -12.06 9.53
CA GLU A 38 -5.84 -12.14 10.92
C GLU A 38 -5.51 -10.90 11.79
N GLY A 39 -5.48 -9.70 11.19
CA GLY A 39 -5.18 -8.44 11.87
C GLY A 39 -3.69 -8.12 12.02
N GLU A 40 -2.81 -9.02 11.57
CA GLU A 40 -1.37 -8.79 11.49
C GLU A 40 -1.00 -8.25 10.10
N PHE A 41 -0.11 -7.27 10.08
CA PHE A 41 0.45 -6.72 8.85
C PHE A 41 1.36 -7.73 8.16
N GLU A 42 1.10 -7.99 6.89
CA GLU A 42 1.90 -8.89 6.06
C GLU A 42 2.64 -8.14 4.94
N HIS A 43 1.97 -7.19 4.29
CA HIS A 43 2.51 -6.60 3.05
C HIS A 43 1.94 -5.20 2.75
N ALA A 44 2.65 -4.43 1.92
CA ALA A 44 2.17 -3.15 1.40
C ALA A 44 2.46 -3.00 -0.10
N ALA A 45 1.52 -2.41 -0.83
CA ALA A 45 1.67 -2.04 -2.24
C ALA A 45 1.50 -0.53 -2.44
N LEU A 46 2.22 0.05 -3.40
CA LEU A 46 2.14 1.47 -3.76
C LEU A 46 1.49 1.63 -5.15
N GLN A 47 0.50 2.50 -5.27
CA GLN A 47 -0.09 2.86 -6.55
C GLN A 47 0.76 3.90 -7.27
N MET A 48 1.04 3.64 -8.53
CA MET A 48 1.75 4.54 -9.43
C MET A 48 0.77 5.50 -10.12
N PRO A 49 1.26 6.63 -10.68
CA PRO A 49 0.42 7.59 -11.40
C PRO A 49 -0.33 7.02 -12.62
N ASN A 50 0.15 5.90 -13.18
CA ASN A 50 -0.50 5.19 -14.27
C ASN A 50 -1.60 4.21 -13.80
N GLY A 51 -1.90 4.17 -12.50
CA GLY A 51 -2.90 3.32 -11.87
C GLY A 51 -2.45 1.89 -11.55
N ARG A 52 -1.27 1.47 -12.02
CA ARG A 52 -0.68 0.18 -11.64
C ARG A 52 -0.11 0.23 -10.22
N TRP A 53 0.11 -0.93 -9.66
CA TRP A 53 0.60 -1.09 -8.29
C TRP A 53 1.97 -1.77 -8.26
N ARG A 54 2.81 -1.39 -7.29
CA ARG A 54 4.14 -1.95 -7.05
C ARG A 54 4.22 -2.63 -5.70
N SER A 55 4.77 -3.85 -5.68
CA SER A 55 4.99 -4.65 -4.48
C SER A 55 6.42 -5.16 -4.40
N LYS A 56 7.06 -5.04 -3.24
CA LYS A 56 8.39 -5.62 -2.96
C LYS A 56 8.24 -7.06 -2.49
N MET A 57 8.80 -8.02 -3.24
CA MET A 57 8.65 -9.45 -2.98
C MET A 57 9.67 -9.97 -1.96
N GLY A 58 9.60 -9.50 -0.70
CA GLY A 58 10.60 -9.84 0.32
C GLY A 58 12.02 -9.48 -0.15
N GLU A 59 12.93 -10.45 -0.17
CA GLU A 59 14.29 -10.27 -0.72
C GLU A 59 14.34 -10.19 -2.26
N GLY A 60 13.25 -10.57 -2.94
CA GLY A 60 13.11 -10.58 -4.39
C GLY A 60 12.89 -9.20 -5.04
N PRO A 61 12.57 -9.16 -6.34
CA PRO A 61 12.39 -7.91 -7.07
C PRO A 61 11.15 -7.12 -6.62
N VAL A 62 11.10 -5.85 -7.01
CA VAL A 62 9.83 -5.10 -7.01
C VAL A 62 9.08 -5.46 -8.29
N ILE A 63 7.84 -5.91 -8.15
CA ILE A 63 6.98 -6.26 -9.27
C ILE A 63 5.90 -5.22 -9.47
N GLU A 64 5.37 -5.13 -10.69
CA GLU A 64 4.19 -4.34 -11.01
C GLU A 64 2.99 -5.23 -11.30
N HIS A 65 1.81 -4.84 -10.83
CA HIS A 65 0.57 -5.58 -11.02
C HIS A 65 -0.61 -4.61 -11.25
N PRO A 66 -1.73 -5.08 -11.82
CA PRO A 66 -2.83 -4.20 -12.22
C PRO A 66 -3.71 -3.75 -11.05
N ASN A 67 -3.84 -4.55 -9.99
CA ASN A 67 -4.69 -4.26 -8.84
C ASN A 67 -4.17 -4.95 -7.55
N PRO A 68 -4.42 -4.40 -6.36
CA PRO A 68 -3.97 -4.97 -5.08
C PRO A 68 -4.35 -6.43 -4.87
N GLU A 69 -5.52 -6.82 -5.34
CA GLU A 69 -6.10 -8.16 -5.24
C GLU A 69 -5.29 -9.21 -6.01
N SER A 70 -4.47 -8.79 -6.97
CA SER A 70 -3.57 -9.69 -7.75
C SER A 70 -2.54 -10.41 -6.88
N LEU A 71 -2.27 -9.92 -5.66
CA LEU A 71 -1.36 -10.54 -4.69
C LEU A 71 -2.05 -10.99 -3.41
N ALA A 72 -3.39 -11.00 -3.39
CA ALA A 72 -4.13 -11.41 -2.21
C ALA A 72 -3.97 -12.91 -1.92
N GLY A 73 -3.89 -13.23 -0.63
CA GLY A 73 -3.81 -14.58 -0.09
C GLY A 73 -2.39 -15.07 0.21
N GLY A 74 -2.32 -16.26 0.81
CA GLY A 74 -1.06 -16.89 1.19
C GLY A 74 -0.24 -16.03 2.15
N VAL A 75 1.04 -15.86 1.83
CA VAL A 75 2.03 -15.17 2.68
C VAL A 75 1.98 -13.64 2.61
N TYR A 76 1.14 -13.07 1.75
CA TYR A 76 1.04 -11.60 1.59
C TYR A 76 -0.21 -11.03 2.25
N GLY A 77 -1.08 -11.87 2.82
CA GLY A 77 -2.36 -11.44 3.36
C GLY A 77 -3.32 -10.95 2.27
N SER A 78 -4.36 -10.23 2.68
CA SER A 78 -5.34 -9.63 1.77
C SER A 78 -5.33 -8.11 1.92
N PRO A 79 -5.51 -7.33 0.83
CA PRO A 79 -5.61 -5.88 0.94
C PRO A 79 -6.83 -5.51 1.80
N ALA A 80 -6.60 -4.81 2.90
CA ALA A 80 -7.63 -4.47 3.87
C ALA A 80 -7.81 -2.96 4.05
N ILE A 81 -6.73 -2.19 3.95
CA ILE A 81 -6.77 -0.74 4.16
C ILE A 81 -6.12 -0.02 2.99
N TYR A 82 -6.82 0.96 2.45
CA TYR A 82 -6.28 1.88 1.45
C TYR A 82 -6.03 3.24 2.09
N MET A 83 -4.86 3.81 1.83
CA MET A 83 -4.54 5.16 2.27
C MET A 83 -4.00 5.97 1.10
N ARG A 84 -4.23 7.27 1.11
CA ARG A 84 -3.80 8.19 0.04
C ARG A 84 -3.15 9.43 0.62
N ARG A 85 -2.29 10.08 -0.16
CA ARG A 85 -1.79 11.44 0.12
C ARG A 85 -1.57 12.22 -1.18
N PRO A 86 -1.48 13.56 -1.14
CA PRO A 86 -1.15 14.34 -2.33
C PRO A 86 0.21 13.95 -2.92
N ALA A 87 0.26 13.67 -4.23
CA ALA A 87 1.46 13.24 -4.95
C ALA A 87 2.53 14.33 -5.14
N ASN A 88 2.32 15.53 -4.56
CA ASN A 88 3.19 16.69 -4.74
C ASN A 88 4.49 16.64 -3.90
N ARG A 89 4.76 15.54 -3.18
CA ARG A 89 6.12 15.30 -2.71
C ARG A 89 6.95 14.85 -3.91
N VAL A 90 7.75 15.78 -4.44
CA VAL A 90 8.87 15.52 -5.34
C VAL A 90 9.58 14.26 -4.84
N THR A 91 9.34 13.13 -5.50
CA THR A 91 10.07 11.90 -5.23
C THR A 91 11.52 12.19 -5.57
N ARG A 92 12.38 12.24 -4.56
CA ARG A 92 13.83 12.25 -4.80
C ARG A 92 14.12 11.01 -5.65
N PRO A 93 14.72 11.14 -6.85
CA PRO A 93 15.16 9.97 -7.58
C PRO A 93 16.11 9.18 -6.68
N ALA A 94 15.87 7.88 -6.60
CA ALA A 94 16.70 6.91 -5.90
C ALA A 94 18.10 6.83 -6.53
#